data_AF-A0A940T3D3-F1
#
_entry.id   AF-A0A940T3D3-F1
#
_cell.length_a   1.000
_cell.length_b   1.000
_cell.length_c   1.000
_cell.angle_alpha   90.00
_cell.angle_beta   90.00
_cell.angle_gamma   90.00
#
_symmetry.space_group_name_H-M   'P 1'
#
loop_
_entity.id
_entity.type
_entity.pdbx_description
1 polymer ?
#
loop_
_entity_poly.entity_id
_entity_poly.type
_entity_poly.pdbx_seq_one_letter_code
_entity_poly.pdbx_strand_id
1 'polypeptide(L)'
;MNRRLDFLIIAFLLLASGACIIGCRKAVVEAEPTTEPSTQVSCLDIVERYMSDSIGSQYLQGEVCIPCVMPVEVDESDTADVRVWGDFWVFNYNISGDTLKTVSGGDHPGLFHLVKTGTTYEVTSFDAVINGAGNQESARRIFGDKYEEYHSINSDETLREAMRTAITSDYVRKNGLNVKYYQDYGWPAVSINN
;
A
#
# COMPACT_ATOMS: atom_id res chain seq x y z
N MET A 1 43.05 -4.40 45.92
CA MET A 1 43.33 -5.74 46.47
C MET A 1 43.14 -5.67 47.99
N ASN A 2 42.44 -6.66 48.56
CA ASN A 2 42.15 -6.90 49.97
C ASN A 2 40.90 -6.29 50.64
N ARG A 3 40.08 -7.24 51.11
CA ARG A 3 39.25 -7.32 52.34
C ARG A 3 37.74 -7.34 52.05
N ARG A 4 36.93 -8.26 52.62
CA ARG A 4 37.14 -9.45 53.45
C ARG A 4 35.80 -10.21 53.43
N LEU A 5 35.89 -11.53 53.34
CA LEU A 5 34.85 -12.52 53.69
C LEU A 5 34.52 -12.40 55.19
N ASP A 6 33.29 -12.75 55.59
CA ASP A 6 32.92 -13.54 56.79
C ASP A 6 31.37 -13.60 56.89
N PHE A 7 30.75 -14.74 56.55
CA PHE A 7 30.31 -15.83 57.44
C PHE A 7 29.23 -15.43 58.47
N LEU A 8 28.00 -15.95 58.31
CA LEU A 8 27.36 -16.74 59.37
C LEU A 8 26.20 -17.61 58.84
N ILE A 9 26.36 -18.90 59.06
CA ILE A 9 25.36 -19.97 58.98
C ILE A 9 24.57 -19.95 60.30
N ILE A 10 23.24 -19.95 60.24
CA ILE A 10 22.41 -20.51 61.32
C ILE A 10 21.33 -21.39 60.69
N ALA A 11 21.51 -22.70 60.87
CA ALA A 11 20.47 -23.69 60.70
C ALA A 11 19.68 -23.81 62.00
N PHE A 12 18.35 -23.85 61.91
CA PHE A 12 17.49 -24.35 62.99
C PHE A 12 16.42 -25.26 62.39
N LEU A 13 16.52 -26.55 62.74
CA LEU A 13 15.47 -27.56 62.60
C LEU A 13 14.54 -27.45 63.81
N LEU A 14 13.21 -27.47 63.60
CA LEU A 14 12.29 -28.25 64.44
C LEU A 14 10.88 -28.37 63.83
N LEU A 15 10.24 -29.48 64.20
CA LEU A 15 9.13 -30.17 63.56
C LEU A 15 7.73 -29.55 63.78
N ALA A 16 6.91 -29.70 62.72
CA ALA A 16 5.50 -30.11 62.65
C ALA A 16 4.48 -29.65 63.72
N SER A 17 3.42 -28.99 63.26
CA SER A 17 2.02 -29.38 63.53
C SER A 17 1.07 -28.58 62.64
N GLY A 18 0.03 -29.25 62.12
CA GLY A 18 -0.81 -28.74 61.05
C GLY A 18 -1.88 -27.73 61.47
N ALA A 19 -2.41 -27.05 60.46
CA ALA A 19 -3.82 -26.68 60.36
C ALA A 19 -4.08 -26.12 58.95
N CYS A 20 -5.20 -26.56 58.40
CA CYS A 20 -5.78 -26.18 57.12
C CYS A 20 -6.00 -24.66 57.01
N ILE A 21 -5.44 -23.99 56.00
CA ILE A 21 -6.04 -22.77 55.44
C ILE A 21 -5.96 -22.86 53.91
N ILE A 22 -7.15 -22.89 53.33
CA ILE A 22 -7.45 -22.81 51.91
C ILE A 22 -6.95 -21.44 51.40
N GLY A 23 -5.95 -21.46 50.52
CA GLY A 23 -5.42 -20.27 49.86
C GLY A 23 -5.07 -20.60 48.42
N CYS A 24 -6.00 -20.30 47.52
CA CYS A 24 -5.88 -20.49 46.08
C CYS A 24 -4.62 -19.75 45.55
N ARG A 25 -3.53 -20.47 45.27
CA ARG A 25 -2.38 -19.92 44.54
C ARG A 25 -2.75 -19.81 43.07
N LYS A 26 -3.13 -18.61 42.63
CA LYS A 26 -3.14 -18.25 41.21
C LYS A 26 -1.71 -18.36 40.70
N ALA A 27 -1.47 -19.28 39.76
CA ALA A 27 -0.24 -19.31 39.00
C ALA A 27 -0.12 -17.97 38.24
N VAL A 28 0.98 -17.26 38.42
CA VAL A 28 1.35 -16.15 37.55
C VAL A 28 1.82 -16.80 36.26
N VAL A 29 0.93 -16.84 35.27
CA VAL A 29 1.28 -17.14 33.88
C VAL A 29 1.99 -15.91 33.37
N GLU A 30 3.30 -16.02 33.21
CA GLU A 30 4.12 -15.06 32.49
C GLU A 30 3.57 -15.00 31.07
N ALA A 31 2.92 -13.89 30.71
CA ALA A 31 2.33 -13.71 29.40
C ALA A 31 3.47 -13.60 28.39
N GLU A 32 3.57 -14.57 27.49
CA GLU A 32 4.45 -14.46 26.33
C GLU A 32 4.06 -13.23 25.50
N PRO A 33 5.03 -12.51 24.93
CA PRO A 33 4.75 -11.33 24.12
C PRO A 33 3.90 -11.77 22.92
N THR A 34 2.67 -11.28 22.89
CA THR A 34 1.77 -11.43 21.75
C THR A 34 2.34 -10.59 20.63
N THR A 35 3.02 -11.24 19.69
CA THR A 35 3.40 -10.62 18.41
C THR A 35 2.11 -10.31 17.68
N GLU A 36 1.65 -9.06 17.76
CA GLU A 36 0.60 -8.58 16.86
C GLU A 36 1.05 -8.82 15.42
N PRO A 37 0.18 -9.30 14.52
CA PRO A 37 0.51 -9.44 13.12
C PRO A 37 0.80 -8.05 12.56
N SER A 38 2.07 -7.70 12.41
CA SER A 38 2.49 -6.48 11.73
C SER A 38 2.06 -6.64 10.27
N THR A 39 0.90 -6.07 9.93
CA THR A 39 0.42 -6.06 8.55
C THR A 39 1.33 -5.10 7.80
N GLN A 40 2.37 -5.64 7.17
CA GLN A 40 3.29 -4.87 6.34
C GLN A 40 2.48 -4.24 5.20
N VAL A 41 2.51 -2.91 5.12
CA VAL A 41 1.88 -2.16 4.02
C VAL A 41 2.84 -2.23 2.83
N SER A 42 2.36 -2.57 1.63
CA SER A 42 3.25 -2.60 0.46
C SER A 42 3.57 -1.18 -0.03
N CYS A 43 4.69 -1.01 -0.73
CA CYS A 43 5.01 0.27 -1.37
C CYS A 43 3.94 0.65 -2.42
N LEU A 44 3.34 -0.33 -3.10
CA LEU A 44 2.26 -0.11 -4.06
C LEU A 44 0.98 0.42 -3.39
N ASP A 45 0.62 -0.06 -2.20
CA ASP A 45 -0.52 0.49 -1.45
C ASP A 45 -0.30 1.99 -1.12
N ILE A 46 0.95 2.38 -0.85
CA ILE A 46 1.32 3.77 -0.59
C ILE A 46 1.29 4.60 -1.88
N VAL A 47 1.75 4.05 -3.01
CA VAL A 47 1.62 4.69 -4.33
C VAL A 47 0.15 4.88 -4.70
N GLU A 48 -0.70 3.86 -4.57
CA GLU A 48 -2.13 3.95 -4.83
C GLU A 48 -2.79 5.07 -4.01
N ARG A 49 -2.48 5.14 -2.71
CA ARG A 49 -2.98 6.21 -1.84
C ARG A 49 -2.49 7.59 -2.28
N TYR A 50 -1.21 7.72 -2.63
CA TYR A 50 -0.69 9.00 -3.11
C TYR A 50 -1.36 9.41 -4.43
N MET A 51 -1.57 8.46 -5.34
CA MET A 51 -2.28 8.67 -6.59
C MET A 51 -3.70 9.17 -6.34
N SER A 52 -4.46 8.58 -5.42
CA SER A 52 -5.82 9.04 -5.11
C SER A 52 -5.85 10.39 -4.41
N ASP A 53 -5.02 10.55 -3.37
CA ASP A 53 -5.14 11.66 -2.41
C ASP A 53 -4.46 12.93 -2.93
N SER A 54 -3.33 12.79 -3.64
CA SER A 54 -2.51 13.92 -4.09
C SER A 54 -2.67 14.23 -5.58
N ILE A 55 -2.72 13.21 -6.44
CA ILE A 55 -2.83 13.42 -7.90
C ILE A 55 -4.30 13.51 -8.32
N GLY A 56 -5.14 12.56 -7.90
CA GLY A 56 -6.58 12.53 -8.21
C GLY A 56 -7.33 13.75 -7.70
N SER A 57 -6.89 14.36 -6.61
CA SER A 57 -7.47 15.58 -6.05
C SER A 57 -7.21 16.85 -6.89
N GLN A 58 -6.28 16.80 -7.84
CA GLN A 58 -6.02 17.91 -8.79
C GLN A 58 -7.01 17.92 -9.96
N TYR A 59 -7.73 16.83 -10.16
CA TYR A 59 -8.79 16.72 -11.16
C TYR A 59 -10.14 17.14 -10.58
N LEU A 60 -11.15 17.26 -11.45
CA LEU A 60 -12.52 17.46 -11.00
C LEU A 60 -12.96 16.28 -10.12
N GLN A 61 -13.30 16.54 -8.88
CA GLN A 61 -13.63 15.46 -7.95
C GLN A 61 -14.94 14.78 -8.32
N GLY A 62 -14.95 13.45 -8.18
CA GLY A 62 -16.14 12.62 -8.16
C GLY A 62 -16.44 12.12 -6.75
N GLU A 63 -17.43 11.25 -6.63
CA GLU A 63 -17.75 10.56 -5.37
C GLU A 63 -16.68 9.52 -4.98
N VAL A 64 -16.03 8.90 -5.97
CA VAL A 64 -14.91 7.97 -5.75
C VAL A 64 -13.74 8.30 -6.68
N CYS A 65 -12.52 8.10 -6.17
CA CYS A 65 -11.28 8.20 -6.93
C CYS A 65 -10.60 6.83 -6.93
N ILE A 66 -10.39 6.26 -8.11
CA ILE A 66 -9.78 4.93 -8.27
C ILE A 66 -8.46 5.10 -9.01
N PRO A 67 -7.30 4.89 -8.33
CA PRO A 67 -6.02 4.84 -9.00
C PRO A 67 -5.88 3.51 -9.75
N CYS A 68 -5.30 3.54 -10.94
CA CYS A 68 -4.88 2.35 -11.68
C CYS A 68 -3.36 2.36 -11.80
N VAL A 69 -2.72 1.53 -10.99
CA VAL A 69 -1.26 1.42 -10.89
C VAL A 69 -0.80 0.23 -11.72
N MET A 70 -0.08 0.49 -12.82
CA MET A 70 0.55 -0.53 -13.66
C MET A 70 2.07 -0.43 -13.52
N PRO A 71 2.68 -1.15 -12.54
CA PRO A 71 4.11 -1.08 -12.33
C PRO A 71 4.86 -1.71 -13.50
N VAL A 72 5.91 -1.02 -13.94
CA VAL A 72 6.92 -1.55 -14.87
C VAL A 72 7.98 -2.28 -14.06
N GLU A 73 8.50 -1.65 -13.01
CA GLU A 73 9.46 -2.27 -12.10
C GLU A 73 9.32 -1.68 -10.70
N VAL A 74 9.56 -2.52 -9.69
CA VAL A 74 9.66 -2.13 -8.29
C VAL A 74 11.04 -2.55 -7.78
N ASP A 75 11.85 -1.58 -7.36
CA ASP A 75 13.16 -1.80 -6.74
C ASP A 75 13.11 -1.37 -5.27
N GLU A 76 13.05 -2.37 -4.38
CA GLU A 76 13.10 -2.18 -2.92
C GLU A 76 14.49 -2.46 -2.33
N SER A 77 15.54 -2.52 -3.15
CA SER A 77 16.89 -2.87 -2.68
C SER A 77 17.53 -1.81 -1.80
N ASP A 78 17.15 -0.54 -1.97
CA ASP A 78 17.54 0.58 -1.12
C ASP A 78 16.34 1.12 -0.33
N THR A 79 16.31 0.86 0.97
CA THR A 79 15.21 1.32 1.84
C THR A 79 15.13 2.84 1.99
N ALA A 80 16.19 3.57 1.68
CA ALA A 80 16.19 5.03 1.68
C ALA A 80 15.66 5.64 0.38
N ASP A 81 15.60 4.86 -0.69
CA ASP A 81 15.11 5.25 -2.02
C ASP A 81 14.52 4.05 -2.78
N VAL A 82 13.35 3.61 -2.33
CA VAL A 82 12.56 2.59 -3.00
C VAL A 82 11.95 3.21 -4.25
N ARG A 83 12.14 2.55 -5.39
CA ARG A 83 11.76 3.07 -6.70
C ARG A 83 10.63 2.26 -7.31
N VAL A 84 9.60 2.96 -7.77
CA VAL A 84 8.46 2.36 -8.46
C VAL A 84 8.27 3.08 -9.80
N TRP A 85 8.68 2.43 -10.88
CA TRP A 85 8.41 2.88 -12.25
C TRP A 85 7.05 2.33 -12.68
N GLY A 86 6.26 3.12 -13.38
CA GLY A 86 4.97 2.62 -13.86
C GLY A 86 4.21 3.59 -14.76
N ASP A 87 3.17 3.03 -15.37
CA ASP A 87 2.10 3.79 -15.99
C ASP A 87 0.96 3.94 -14.97
N PHE A 88 0.77 5.15 -14.46
CA PHE A 88 -0.14 5.42 -13.35
C PHE A 88 -1.29 6.28 -13.82
N TRP A 89 -2.50 5.75 -13.74
CA TRP A 89 -3.72 6.47 -14.10
C TRP A 89 -4.54 6.78 -12.85
N VAL A 90 -5.30 7.87 -12.91
CA VAL A 90 -6.32 8.16 -11.90
C VAL A 90 -7.64 8.45 -12.57
N PHE A 91 -8.72 7.93 -12.00
CA PHE A 91 -10.07 8.15 -12.51
C PHE A 91 -11.01 8.53 -11.36
N ASN A 92 -11.64 9.70 -11.48
CA ASN A 92 -12.71 10.15 -10.62
C ASN A 92 -14.06 9.77 -11.23
N TYR A 93 -14.93 9.15 -10.44
CA TYR A 93 -16.25 8.71 -10.88
C TYR A 93 -17.36 9.25 -9.97
N ASN A 94 -18.53 9.48 -10.56
CA ASN A 94 -19.79 9.55 -9.84
C ASN A 94 -20.53 8.22 -9.96
N ILE A 95 -21.18 7.79 -8.89
CA ILE A 95 -22.03 6.59 -8.89
C ILE A 95 -23.41 7.00 -9.41
N SER A 96 -23.82 6.37 -10.51
CA SER A 96 -25.13 6.59 -11.13
C SER A 96 -25.83 5.25 -11.30
N GLY A 97 -26.60 4.84 -10.28
CA GLY A 97 -27.24 3.52 -10.26
C GLY A 97 -26.18 2.42 -10.14
N ASP A 98 -26.14 1.50 -11.10
CA ASP A 98 -25.14 0.41 -11.16
C ASP A 98 -23.91 0.78 -12.02
N THR A 99 -23.70 2.05 -12.34
CA THR A 99 -22.62 2.49 -13.23
C THR A 99 -21.76 3.57 -12.58
N LEU A 100 -20.44 3.40 -12.62
CA LEU A 100 -19.45 4.45 -12.36
C LEU A 100 -19.29 5.33 -13.61
N LYS A 101 -19.70 6.59 -13.54
CA LYS A 101 -19.57 7.56 -14.64
C LYS A 101 -18.29 8.37 -14.45
N THR A 102 -17.36 8.27 -15.40
CA THR A 102 -16.10 9.02 -15.33
C THR A 102 -16.38 10.51 -15.40
N VAL A 103 -15.87 11.24 -14.41
CA VAL A 103 -15.96 12.69 -14.30
C VAL A 103 -14.69 13.35 -14.83
N SER A 104 -13.54 12.77 -14.48
CA SER A 104 -12.23 13.23 -14.90
C SER A 104 -11.17 12.17 -14.60
N GLY A 105 -9.98 12.36 -15.13
CA GLY A 105 -8.83 11.51 -14.86
C GLY A 105 -7.69 11.85 -15.80
N GLY A 106 -6.58 11.15 -15.66
CA GLY A 106 -5.44 11.31 -16.54
C GLY A 106 -4.35 10.28 -16.30
N ASP A 107 -3.41 10.27 -17.25
CA ASP A 107 -2.19 9.48 -17.17
C ASP A 107 -1.07 10.29 -16.50
N HIS A 108 -0.30 9.59 -15.68
CA HIS A 108 0.86 10.11 -14.97
C HIS A 108 1.94 9.05 -14.96
N PRO A 109 2.46 8.61 -16.12
CA PRO A 109 3.59 7.70 -16.11
C PRO A 109 4.81 8.37 -15.49
N GLY A 110 5.64 7.59 -14.80
CA GLY A 110 6.81 8.15 -14.14
C GLY A 110 7.49 7.22 -13.16
N LEU A 111 8.22 7.83 -12.22
CA LEU A 111 8.97 7.16 -11.17
C LEU A 111 8.60 7.75 -9.80
N PHE A 112 8.04 6.92 -8.93
CA PHE A 112 7.92 7.24 -7.51
C PHE A 112 9.19 6.87 -6.76
N HIS A 113 9.61 7.78 -5.88
CA HIS A 113 10.63 7.56 -4.88
C HIS A 113 9.95 7.49 -3.51
N LEU A 114 10.30 6.46 -2.74
CA LEU A 114 9.77 6.26 -1.39
C LEU A 114 10.88 5.96 -0.40
N VAL A 115 10.69 6.37 0.85
CA VAL A 115 11.50 5.91 1.98
C VAL A 115 10.72 4.87 2.78
N LYS A 116 11.37 3.78 3.16
CA LYS A 116 10.79 2.78 4.06
C LYS A 116 11.00 3.20 5.51
N THR A 117 9.91 3.38 6.26
CA THR A 117 9.90 3.80 7.67
C THR A 117 9.26 2.70 8.52
N GLY A 118 10.10 1.80 9.05
CA GLY A 118 9.62 0.64 9.82
C GLY A 118 8.83 -0.34 8.95
N THR A 119 7.52 -0.46 9.20
CA THR A 119 6.61 -1.37 8.47
C THR A 119 5.79 -0.68 7.38
N THR A 120 6.05 0.59 7.10
CA THR A 120 5.37 1.40 6.08
C THR A 120 6.37 2.10 5.16
N TYR A 121 5.85 2.78 4.14
CA TYR A 121 6.60 3.64 3.22
C TYR A 121 6.01 5.05 3.23
N GLU A 122 6.79 6.02 2.77
CA GLU A 122 6.38 7.41 2.53
C GLU A 122 6.92 7.86 1.18
N VAL A 123 6.08 8.48 0.35
CA VAL A 123 6.50 9.05 -0.93
C VAL A 123 7.33 10.30 -0.68
N THR A 124 8.55 10.33 -1.19
CA THR A 124 9.47 11.47 -1.07
C THR A 124 9.47 12.37 -2.30
N SER A 125 9.33 11.78 -3.49
CA SER A 125 9.18 12.50 -4.75
C SER A 125 8.51 11.66 -5.83
N PHE A 126 8.04 12.34 -6.88
CA PHE A 126 7.49 11.73 -8.07
C PHE A 126 8.01 12.45 -9.32
N ASP A 127 8.80 11.73 -10.11
CA ASP A 127 9.30 12.19 -11.41
C ASP A 127 8.30 11.81 -12.50
N ALA A 128 7.37 12.72 -12.79
CA ALA A 128 6.37 12.53 -13.83
C ALA A 128 6.94 12.76 -15.24
N VAL A 129 6.50 11.94 -16.20
CA VAL A 129 6.66 12.21 -17.62
C VAL A 129 5.92 13.51 -17.98
N ILE A 130 6.59 14.36 -18.75
CA ILE A 130 6.06 15.68 -19.12
C ILE A 130 5.06 15.51 -20.27
N ASN A 131 4.00 16.32 -20.29
CA ASN A 131 3.04 16.30 -21.40
C ASN A 131 3.54 17.06 -22.64
N GLY A 132 2.98 16.72 -23.80
CA GLY A 132 3.24 17.42 -25.06
C GLY A 132 4.63 17.15 -25.65
N ALA A 133 5.28 18.18 -26.19
CA ALA A 133 6.51 18.03 -26.97
C ALA A 133 7.69 17.40 -26.19
N GLY A 134 7.70 17.52 -24.85
CA GLY A 134 8.72 16.93 -23.98
C GLY A 134 8.44 15.49 -23.53
N ASN A 135 7.33 14.89 -23.95
CA ASN A 135 6.87 13.59 -23.45
C ASN A 135 7.87 12.46 -23.71
N GLN A 136 8.25 12.25 -24.97
CA GLN A 136 9.14 11.16 -25.31
C GLN A 136 10.54 11.31 -24.68
N GLU A 137 11.08 12.54 -24.65
CA GLU A 137 12.39 12.81 -24.05
C GLU A 137 12.39 12.56 -22.53
N SER A 138 11.37 13.07 -21.84
CA SER A 138 11.24 12.87 -20.40
C SER A 138 10.99 11.41 -20.05
N ALA A 139 10.16 10.70 -20.80
CA ALA A 139 9.95 9.26 -20.61
C ALA A 139 11.25 8.46 -20.78
N ARG A 140 12.03 8.70 -21.84
CA ARG A 140 13.33 8.01 -22.01
C ARG A 140 14.31 8.33 -20.87
N ARG A 141 14.31 9.57 -20.37
CA ARG A 141 15.16 9.97 -19.24
C ARG A 141 14.74 9.29 -17.92
N ILE A 142 13.44 9.21 -17.65
CA ILE A 142 12.89 8.67 -16.38
C ILE A 142 12.98 7.15 -16.35
N PHE A 143 12.59 6.49 -17.43
CA PHE A 143 12.54 5.03 -17.49
C PHE A 143 13.88 4.40 -17.89
N GLY A 144 14.75 5.13 -18.58
CA GLY A 144 16.07 4.63 -18.94
C GLY A 144 16.02 3.31 -19.71
N ASP A 145 16.60 2.25 -19.15
CA ASP A 145 16.59 0.90 -19.70
C ASP A 145 15.21 0.23 -19.71
N LYS A 146 14.27 0.69 -18.86
CA LYS A 146 12.88 0.23 -18.79
C LYS A 146 11.96 0.90 -19.81
N TYR A 147 12.46 1.85 -20.60
CA TYR A 147 11.61 2.66 -21.49
C TYR A 147 10.82 1.80 -22.49
N GLU A 148 11.43 0.76 -23.05
CA GLU A 148 10.75 -0.07 -24.06
C GLU A 148 9.61 -0.91 -23.44
N GLU A 149 9.77 -1.37 -22.19
CA GLU A 149 8.69 -2.05 -21.46
C GLU A 149 7.55 -1.10 -21.09
N TYR A 150 7.89 0.08 -20.55
CA TYR A 150 6.93 1.16 -20.35
C TYR A 150 6.18 1.50 -21.64
N HIS A 151 6.90 1.67 -22.74
CA HIS A 151 6.31 2.03 -24.03
C HIS A 151 5.37 0.95 -24.54
N SER A 152 5.69 -0.33 -24.32
CA SER A 152 4.80 -1.45 -24.66
C SER A 152 3.49 -1.39 -23.87
N ILE A 153 3.56 -1.14 -22.55
CA ILE A 153 2.36 -1.03 -21.69
C ILE A 153 1.53 0.20 -22.07
N ASN A 154 2.17 1.36 -22.17
CA ASN A 154 1.51 2.63 -22.45
C ASN A 154 0.94 2.73 -23.88
N SER A 155 1.41 1.92 -24.83
CA SER A 155 0.85 1.88 -26.19
C SER A 155 -0.22 0.80 -26.39
N ASP A 156 -0.32 -0.20 -25.50
CA ASP A 156 -1.32 -1.27 -25.59
C ASP A 156 -2.65 -0.90 -24.89
N GLU A 157 -3.56 -0.30 -25.65
CA GLU A 157 -4.88 0.10 -25.16
C GLU A 157 -5.70 -1.10 -24.63
N THR A 158 -5.56 -2.27 -25.26
CA THR A 158 -6.31 -3.46 -24.83
C THR A 158 -5.85 -3.92 -23.46
N LEU A 159 -4.54 -3.93 -23.22
CA LEU A 159 -3.97 -4.23 -21.91
C LEU A 159 -4.42 -3.20 -20.86
N ARG A 160 -4.33 -1.91 -21.16
CA ARG A 160 -4.71 -0.86 -20.21
C ARG A 160 -6.18 -0.92 -19.82
N GLU A 161 -7.09 -1.13 -20.77
CA GLU A 161 -8.52 -1.26 -20.48
C GLU A 161 -8.84 -2.56 -19.71
N ALA A 162 -8.13 -3.66 -19.98
CA ALA A 162 -8.25 -4.89 -19.21
C ALA A 162 -7.80 -4.68 -17.75
N MET A 163 -6.66 -4.02 -17.54
CA MET A 163 -6.13 -3.69 -16.22
C MET A 163 -7.04 -2.72 -15.46
N ARG A 164 -7.50 -1.66 -16.11
CA ARG A 164 -8.49 -0.72 -15.55
C ARG A 164 -9.75 -1.45 -15.08
N THR A 165 -10.26 -2.38 -15.90
CA THR A 165 -11.45 -3.17 -15.56
C THR A 165 -11.21 -4.06 -14.34
N ALA A 166 -10.07 -4.75 -14.27
CA ALA A 166 -9.71 -5.60 -13.14
C ALA A 166 -9.55 -4.79 -11.84
N ILE A 167 -8.80 -3.69 -11.89
CA ILE A 167 -8.57 -2.81 -10.73
C ILE A 167 -9.88 -2.18 -10.25
N THR A 168 -10.74 -1.75 -11.18
CA THR A 168 -12.06 -1.20 -10.84
C THR A 168 -12.95 -2.26 -10.20
N SER A 169 -12.92 -3.52 -10.68
CA SER A 169 -13.63 -4.66 -10.05
C SER A 169 -13.17 -4.88 -8.62
N ASP A 170 -11.86 -4.91 -8.40
CA ASP A 170 -11.28 -5.11 -7.08
C ASP A 170 -11.64 -3.98 -6.12
N TYR A 171 -11.59 -2.72 -6.59
CA TYR A 171 -12.03 -1.56 -5.80
C TYR A 171 -13.50 -1.67 -5.42
N VAL A 172 -14.37 -1.98 -6.38
CA VAL A 172 -15.82 -2.13 -6.18
C VAL A 172 -16.11 -3.20 -5.13
N ARG A 173 -15.45 -4.36 -5.24
CA ARG A 173 -15.57 -5.46 -4.29
C ARG A 173 -15.08 -5.07 -2.89
N LYS A 174 -13.88 -4.48 -2.79
CA LYS A 174 -13.25 -4.09 -1.52
C LYS A 174 -14.04 -3.02 -0.76
N ASN A 175 -14.73 -2.14 -1.49
CA ASN A 175 -15.51 -1.04 -0.92
C ASN A 175 -17.03 -1.33 -0.84
N GLY A 176 -17.46 -2.54 -1.20
CA GLY A 176 -18.88 -2.95 -1.10
C GLY A 176 -19.82 -2.14 -2.00
N LEU A 177 -19.33 -1.64 -3.14
CA LEU A 177 -20.14 -0.87 -4.08
C LEU A 177 -21.02 -1.81 -4.91
N ASN A 178 -22.29 -1.45 -5.09
CA ASN A 178 -23.23 -2.22 -5.92
C ASN A 178 -23.28 -1.68 -7.36
N VAL A 179 -22.13 -1.67 -8.02
CA VAL A 179 -21.98 -1.24 -9.42
C VAL A 179 -21.54 -2.41 -10.29
N LYS A 180 -21.95 -2.42 -11.54
CA LYS A 180 -21.70 -3.46 -12.55
C LYS A 180 -20.96 -2.93 -13.77
N TYR A 181 -20.89 -1.61 -13.92
CA TYR A 181 -20.29 -0.98 -15.08
C TYR A 181 -19.44 0.23 -14.69
N TYR A 182 -18.47 0.57 -15.52
CA TYR A 182 -17.96 1.94 -15.62
C TYR A 182 -18.22 2.48 -17.03
N GLN A 183 -18.21 3.80 -17.18
CA GLN A 183 -18.47 4.44 -18.48
C GLN A 183 -17.79 5.79 -18.59
N ASP A 184 -17.06 5.97 -19.69
CA ASP A 184 -16.51 7.26 -20.12
C ASP A 184 -17.52 8.07 -20.93
N TYR A 185 -17.39 9.39 -20.88
CA TYR A 185 -18.30 10.29 -21.59
C TYR A 185 -18.29 10.04 -23.10
N GLY A 186 -19.47 9.78 -23.67
CA GLY A 186 -19.63 9.52 -25.11
C GLY A 186 -19.33 8.08 -25.55
N TRP A 187 -18.88 7.21 -24.64
CA TRP A 187 -18.56 5.81 -24.95
C TRP A 187 -19.58 4.84 -24.35
N PRO A 188 -19.74 3.62 -24.89
CA PRO A 188 -20.55 2.58 -24.27
C PRO A 188 -20.05 2.22 -22.86
N ALA A 189 -20.96 1.78 -22.00
CA ALA A 189 -20.58 1.28 -20.68
C ALA A 189 -19.82 -0.05 -20.79
N VAL A 190 -18.79 -0.23 -19.96
CA VAL A 190 -17.96 -1.42 -19.88
C VAL A 190 -18.33 -2.22 -18.63
N SER A 191 -18.54 -3.53 -18.81
CA SER A 191 -18.89 -4.43 -17.71
C SER A 191 -17.70 -4.66 -16.79
N ILE A 192 -17.93 -4.49 -15.50
CA ILE A 192 -17.02 -4.88 -14.43
C ILE A 192 -17.44 -6.31 -14.04
N ASN A 193 -16.62 -7.29 -14.37
CA ASN A 193 -16.87 -8.66 -13.92
C ASN A 193 -16.64 -8.72 -12.41
N ASN A 194 -17.72 -8.67 -11.62
CA ASN A 194 -17.68 -8.76 -10.16
C ASN A 194 -17.62 -10.20 -9.67
#